data_AF-A0AAV7XRR6-F1
#
_entry.id   AF-A0AAV7XRR6-F1
#
_cell.length_a   1.000
_cell.length_b   1.000
_cell.length_c   1.000
_cell.angle_alpha   90.00
_cell.angle_beta   90.00
_cell.angle_gamma   90.00
#
_symmetry.space_group_name_H-M   'P 1'
#
loop_
_entity.id
_entity.type
_entity.pdbx_description
1 polymer ?
#
loop_
_entity_poly.entity_id
_entity_poly.type
_entity_poly.pdbx_seq_one_letter_code
_entity_poly.pdbx_strand_id
1 'polypeptide(L)'
;MKTLEAIKEGDSTKVGGKLRRDWEDEWKAELSAFKLSPRITEADKKKDVKSWDRNLDSTLILVVQQKDCGDRWILPNGVHAQGETMRQTAERVLHECCGENLKVQFYGNAPCGFFKFKYPKSVRDESGVQGEKVFFYKAHLTGGNLTSSSVLQDYKWVARNQLNSTLPPDYCKSVEMFLFDEK
;
A
#
# COMPACT_ATOMS: atom_id res chain seq x y z
N MET A 1 -22.01 -10.39 67.68
CA MET A 1 -22.50 -11.75 67.36
C MET A 1 -23.89 -11.71 66.70
N LYS A 2 -24.04 -11.05 65.54
CA LYS A 2 -25.29 -11.09 64.74
C LYS A 2 -25.04 -11.37 63.25
N THR A 3 -23.79 -11.67 62.88
CA THR A 3 -23.33 -11.88 61.50
C THR A 3 -23.33 -13.35 61.08
N LEU A 4 -23.84 -14.28 61.89
CA LEU A 4 -23.77 -15.72 61.62
C LEU A 4 -25.12 -16.43 61.43
N GLU A 5 -26.25 -15.76 61.66
CA GLU A 5 -27.58 -16.42 61.56
C GLU A 5 -28.30 -16.20 60.20
N ALA A 6 -27.77 -15.38 59.30
CA ALA A 6 -28.39 -15.15 57.99
C ALA A 6 -27.85 -16.08 56.86
N ILE A 7 -27.10 -17.13 57.20
CA ILE A 7 -26.54 -18.11 56.24
C ILE A 7 -27.50 -19.31 56.03
N LYS A 8 -28.65 -19.35 56.70
CA LYS A 8 -29.64 -20.43 56.56
C LYS A 8 -31.01 -19.91 56.15
N GLU A 9 -31.10 -19.37 54.95
CA GLU A 9 -32.32 -19.44 54.14
C GLU A 9 -31.89 -19.46 52.67
N GLY A 10 -32.25 -20.54 51.98
CA GLY A 10 -31.77 -20.81 50.64
C GLY A 10 -32.31 -19.80 49.64
N ASP A 11 -31.40 -19.10 48.96
CA ASP A 11 -31.70 -18.47 47.68
C ASP A 11 -30.55 -18.78 46.71
N SER A 12 -30.79 -19.77 45.86
CA SER A 12 -29.89 -20.25 44.80
C SER A 12 -29.83 -19.30 43.59
N THR A 13 -30.13 -18.01 43.76
CA THR A 13 -30.23 -17.05 42.65
C THR A 13 -29.45 -15.76 42.88
N LYS A 14 -28.22 -15.84 43.40
CA LYS A 14 -27.20 -14.82 43.05
C LYS A 14 -26.55 -15.13 41.71
N VAL A 15 -27.36 -15.27 40.67
CA VAL A 15 -26.91 -14.91 39.32
C VAL A 15 -27.06 -13.39 39.25
N GLY A 16 -26.17 -12.68 39.94
CA GLY A 16 -26.03 -11.24 39.84
C GLY A 16 -25.45 -10.89 38.47
N GLY A 17 -26.22 -11.19 37.41
CA GLY A 17 -25.93 -10.72 36.07
C GLY A 17 -26.09 -9.21 36.05
N LYS A 18 -25.10 -8.50 35.50
CA LYS A 18 -25.21 -7.08 35.22
C LYS A 18 -26.54 -6.80 34.52
N LEU A 19 -27.30 -5.83 35.01
CA LEU A 19 -28.51 -5.43 34.30
C LEU A 19 -28.09 -4.73 33.01
N ARG A 20 -28.99 -4.76 32.02
CA ARG A 20 -28.77 -4.07 30.75
C ARG A 20 -28.34 -2.60 30.91
N ARG A 21 -28.87 -1.90 31.93
CA ARG A 21 -28.51 -0.50 32.21
C ARG A 21 -27.06 -0.34 32.68
N ASP A 22 -26.58 -1.27 33.50
CA ASP A 22 -25.19 -1.26 33.97
C ASP A 22 -24.23 -1.42 32.77
N TRP A 23 -24.58 -2.25 31.80
CA TRP A 23 -23.83 -2.36 30.54
C TRP A 23 -23.90 -1.10 29.68
N GLU A 24 -25.08 -0.50 29.53
CA GLU A 24 -25.23 0.74 28.75
C GLU A 24 -24.41 1.89 29.33
N ASP A 25 -24.30 1.99 30.65
CA ASP A 25 -23.53 3.04 31.31
C ASP A 25 -22.02 2.76 31.28
N GLU A 26 -21.59 1.50 31.39
CA GLU A 26 -20.21 1.10 31.16
C GLU A 26 -19.75 1.40 29.72
N TRP A 27 -20.55 1.06 28.71
CA TRP A 27 -20.22 1.37 27.31
C TRP A 27 -20.15 2.87 27.03
N LYS A 28 -21.03 3.67 27.64
CA LYS A 28 -20.95 5.14 27.53
C LYS A 28 -19.67 5.67 28.19
N ALA A 29 -19.30 5.13 29.34
CA ALA A 29 -18.07 5.51 30.03
C ALA A 29 -16.84 5.19 29.17
N GLU A 30 -16.77 3.98 28.58
CA GLU A 30 -15.70 3.58 27.65
C GLU A 30 -15.65 4.45 26.40
N LEU A 31 -16.80 4.72 25.77
CA LEU A 31 -16.88 5.60 24.60
C LEU A 31 -16.42 7.03 24.91
N SER A 32 -16.78 7.55 26.08
CA SER A 32 -16.36 8.89 26.51
C SER A 32 -14.86 8.97 26.84
N ALA A 33 -14.27 7.87 27.32
CA ALA A 33 -12.84 7.78 27.61
C ALA A 33 -12.00 7.58 26.32
N PHE A 34 -12.59 6.99 25.27
CA PHE A 34 -11.89 6.71 24.03
C PHE A 34 -11.73 7.96 23.14
N LYS A 35 -10.48 8.40 22.96
CA LYS A 35 -10.16 9.49 22.04
C LYS A 35 -9.93 8.97 20.63
N LEU A 36 -10.80 9.34 19.69
CA LEU A 36 -10.64 9.02 18.28
C LEU A 36 -9.42 9.72 17.69
N SER A 37 -8.60 8.96 16.96
CA SER A 37 -7.53 9.52 16.12
C SER A 37 -8.13 10.32 14.96
N PRO A 38 -7.56 11.50 14.62
CA PRO A 38 -8.04 12.29 13.50
C PRO A 38 -7.86 11.52 12.19
N ARG A 39 -8.85 11.64 11.29
CA ARG A 39 -8.77 11.05 9.93
C ARG A 39 -7.77 11.75 9.02
N ILE A 40 -7.46 13.02 9.32
CA ILE A 40 -6.49 13.85 8.60
C ILE A 40 -5.19 13.81 9.39
N THR A 41 -4.14 13.27 8.79
CA THR A 41 -2.84 13.13 9.43
C THR A 41 -1.99 14.40 9.29
N GLU A 42 -0.83 14.44 9.95
CA GLU A 42 0.12 15.52 9.71
C GLU A 42 0.71 15.50 8.30
N ALA A 43 0.85 14.31 7.71
CA ALA A 43 1.35 14.15 6.34
C ALA A 43 0.39 14.77 5.33
N ASP A 44 -0.93 14.70 5.56
CA ASP A 44 -1.93 15.41 4.76
C ASP A 44 -1.77 16.93 4.84
N LYS A 45 -1.54 17.46 6.06
CA LYS A 45 -1.35 18.90 6.28
C LYS A 45 -0.07 19.41 5.63
N LYS A 46 1.01 18.63 5.71
CA LYS A 46 2.33 18.95 5.14
C LYS A 46 2.42 18.61 3.64
N LYS A 47 1.43 17.88 3.09
CA LYS A 47 1.44 17.31 1.74
C LYS A 47 2.73 16.51 1.45
N ASP A 48 3.18 15.73 2.43
CA ASP A 48 4.38 14.93 2.28
C ASP A 48 4.10 13.72 1.39
N VAL A 49 4.58 13.79 0.15
CA VAL A 49 4.37 12.74 -0.86
C VAL A 49 5.20 11.47 -0.62
N LYS A 50 6.16 11.49 0.32
CA LYS A 50 7.00 10.33 0.63
C LYS A 50 6.41 9.45 1.72
N SER A 51 5.53 10.00 2.55
CA SER A 51 4.80 9.22 3.54
C SER A 51 3.59 8.52 2.93
N TRP A 52 3.38 7.28 3.33
CA TRP A 52 2.16 6.51 3.05
C TRP A 52 1.05 6.77 4.09
N ASP A 53 1.36 7.47 5.19
CA ASP A 53 0.39 7.93 6.20
C ASP A 53 -0.44 9.15 5.75
N ARG A 54 -0.51 9.44 4.44
CA ARG A 54 -1.36 10.49 3.88
C ARG A 54 -2.52 9.86 3.11
N ASN A 55 -3.64 10.55 2.99
CA ASN A 55 -4.79 10.11 2.19
C ASN A 55 -5.22 8.68 2.54
N LEU A 56 -5.45 8.40 3.82
CA LEU A 56 -5.87 7.08 4.33
C LEU A 56 -7.23 6.61 3.77
N ASP A 57 -7.95 7.50 3.09
CA ASP A 57 -9.21 7.22 2.40
C ASP A 57 -9.02 6.63 1.00
N SER A 58 -7.83 6.78 0.41
CA SER A 58 -7.56 6.46 -1.00
C SER A 58 -6.40 5.46 -1.14
N THR A 59 -6.41 4.68 -2.21
CA THR A 59 -5.28 3.80 -2.55
C THR A 59 -4.12 4.62 -3.08
N LEU A 60 -2.98 4.51 -2.41
CA LEU A 60 -1.71 5.08 -2.84
C LEU A 60 -0.94 4.09 -3.71
N ILE A 61 -0.33 4.60 -4.77
CA ILE A 61 0.50 3.84 -5.70
C ILE A 61 1.94 4.35 -5.60
N LEU A 62 2.89 3.42 -5.52
CA LEU A 62 4.31 3.74 -5.51
C LEU A 62 4.78 4.13 -6.91
N VAL A 63 5.29 5.34 -7.05
CA VAL A 63 5.96 5.82 -8.26
C VAL A 63 7.39 6.16 -7.92
N VAL A 64 8.32 5.70 -8.75
CA VAL A 64 9.75 5.85 -8.53
C VAL A 64 10.41 6.58 -9.70
N GLN A 65 11.52 7.21 -9.38
CA GLN A 65 12.47 7.74 -10.34
C GLN A 65 13.73 6.88 -10.26
N GLN A 66 14.01 6.15 -11.33
CA GLN A 66 15.19 5.29 -11.45
C GLN A 66 16.26 6.03 -12.25
N LYS A 67 17.53 5.91 -11.81
CA LYS A 67 18.66 6.57 -12.48
C LYS A 67 18.80 6.17 -13.94
N ASP A 68 18.51 4.91 -14.27
CA ASP A 68 18.62 4.36 -15.62
C ASP A 68 17.56 4.91 -16.58
N CYS A 69 16.41 5.36 -16.05
CA CYS A 69 15.30 5.91 -16.82
C CYS A 69 15.31 7.45 -16.87
N GLY A 70 16.34 8.10 -16.32
CA GLY A 70 16.49 9.55 -16.27
C GLY A 70 15.43 10.23 -15.40
N ASP A 71 14.88 11.36 -15.88
CA ASP A 71 13.93 12.20 -15.13
C ASP A 71 12.46 11.79 -15.26
N ARG A 72 12.20 10.52 -15.60
CA ARG A 72 10.85 10.00 -15.84
C ARG A 72 10.32 9.28 -14.63
N TRP A 73 9.12 9.67 -14.21
CA TRP A 73 8.36 8.99 -13.17
C TRP A 73 7.66 7.76 -13.76
N ILE A 74 8.00 6.59 -13.23
CA ILE A 74 7.48 5.30 -13.68
C ILE A 74 7.28 4.37 -12.47
N LEU A 75 6.58 3.25 -12.68
CA LEU A 75 6.53 2.20 -11.66
C LEU A 75 7.89 1.48 -11.60
N PRO A 76 8.25 0.89 -10.45
CA PRO A 76 9.47 0.09 -10.32
C PRO A 76 9.49 -1.00 -11.41
N ASN A 77 10.50 -0.95 -12.27
CA ASN A 77 10.69 -1.92 -13.34
C ASN A 77 12.16 -2.35 -13.42
N GLY A 78 12.40 -3.47 -14.08
CA GLY A 78 13.74 -3.95 -14.33
C GLY A 78 13.73 -5.05 -15.38
N VAL A 79 14.92 -5.38 -15.88
CA VAL A 79 15.08 -6.37 -16.95
C VAL A 79 14.88 -7.78 -16.39
N HIS A 80 14.16 -8.59 -17.15
CA HIS A 80 13.96 -10.00 -16.85
C HIS A 80 15.25 -10.79 -17.07
N ALA A 81 15.66 -11.58 -16.07
CA ALA A 81 16.81 -12.47 -16.14
C ALA A 81 16.39 -13.88 -16.55
N GLN A 82 17.20 -14.53 -17.39
CA GLN A 82 16.92 -15.88 -17.86
C GLN A 82 16.99 -16.88 -16.69
N GLY A 83 15.95 -17.69 -16.51
CA GLY A 83 15.86 -18.70 -15.45
C GLY A 83 14.96 -18.31 -14.27
N GLU A 84 14.48 -17.07 -14.23
CA GLU A 84 13.47 -16.62 -13.28
C GLU A 84 12.06 -16.69 -13.88
N THR A 85 11.03 -16.65 -13.04
CA THR A 85 9.66 -16.33 -13.47
C THR A 85 9.46 -14.82 -13.50
N MET A 86 8.50 -14.35 -14.30
CA MET A 86 8.18 -12.92 -14.37
C MET A 86 7.78 -12.32 -13.02
N ARG A 87 7.14 -13.11 -12.15
CA ARG A 87 6.82 -12.70 -10.78
C ARG A 87 8.09 -12.59 -9.92
N GLN A 88 9.00 -13.56 -9.98
CA GLN A 88 10.28 -13.50 -9.27
C GLN A 88 11.11 -12.29 -9.71
N THR A 89 11.08 -11.96 -11.00
CA THR A 89 11.69 -10.71 -11.48
C THR A 89 11.06 -9.48 -10.84
N ALA A 90 9.73 -9.42 -10.68
CA ALA A 90 9.09 -8.30 -10.00
C ALA A 90 9.46 -8.22 -8.49
N GLU A 91 9.55 -9.36 -7.80
CA GLU A 91 10.03 -9.45 -6.42
C GLU A 91 11.47 -8.94 -6.30
N ARG A 92 12.37 -9.43 -7.16
CA ARG A 92 13.77 -8.99 -7.22
C ARG A 92 13.89 -7.49 -7.49
N VAL A 93 13.19 -6.97 -8.49
CA VAL A 93 13.21 -5.54 -8.85
C VAL A 93 12.72 -4.67 -7.69
N LEU A 94 11.69 -5.11 -6.96
CA LEU A 94 11.25 -4.40 -5.76
C LEU A 94 12.35 -4.38 -4.70
N HIS A 95 13.00 -5.51 -4.41
CA HIS A 95 14.10 -5.54 -3.44
C HIS A 95 15.30 -4.67 -3.87
N GLU A 96 15.67 -4.70 -5.16
CA GLU A 96 16.74 -3.89 -5.72
C GLU A 96 16.41 -2.38 -5.67
N CYS A 97 15.18 -1.98 -5.99
CA CYS A 97 14.80 -0.58 -6.02
C CYS A 97 14.44 -0.02 -4.64
N CYS A 98 13.68 -0.76 -3.85
CA CYS A 98 13.02 -0.29 -2.63
C CYS A 98 13.73 -0.74 -1.34
N GLY A 99 14.71 -1.64 -1.46
CA GLY A 99 15.41 -2.27 -0.37
C GLY A 99 14.69 -3.50 0.20
N GLU A 100 15.41 -4.28 1.00
CA GLU A 100 14.92 -5.54 1.58
C GLU A 100 13.88 -5.34 2.68
N ASN A 101 13.80 -4.14 3.26
CA ASN A 101 12.90 -3.84 4.38
C ASN A 101 11.43 -3.71 3.97
N LEU A 102 11.13 -3.65 2.67
CA LEU A 102 9.77 -3.52 2.16
C LEU A 102 9.06 -4.88 2.17
N LYS A 103 7.97 -5.01 2.95
CA LYS A 103 7.16 -6.22 3.01
C LYS A 103 5.95 -6.07 2.10
N VAL A 104 5.99 -6.80 0.98
CA VAL A 104 4.96 -6.79 -0.06
C VAL A 104 4.39 -8.19 -0.27
N GLN A 105 3.07 -8.26 -0.49
CA GLN A 105 2.37 -9.47 -0.82
C GLN A 105 1.80 -9.37 -2.24
N PHE A 106 2.26 -10.22 -3.14
CA PHE A 106 1.76 -10.31 -4.51
C PHE A 106 0.40 -11.03 -4.54
N TYR A 107 -0.53 -10.53 -5.35
CA TYR A 107 -1.87 -11.12 -5.46
C TYR A 107 -1.90 -12.42 -6.28
N GLY A 108 -0.92 -12.65 -7.16
CA GLY A 108 -0.88 -13.85 -8.00
C GLY A 108 0.34 -13.90 -8.92
N ASN A 109 0.42 -14.97 -9.70
CA ASN A 109 1.51 -15.21 -10.66
C ASN A 109 1.24 -14.65 -12.07
N ALA A 110 0.02 -14.18 -12.33
CA ALA A 110 -0.36 -13.61 -13.61
C ALA A 110 -0.14 -12.08 -13.63
N PRO A 111 0.36 -11.51 -14.74
CA PRO A 111 0.45 -10.06 -14.87
C PRO A 111 -0.94 -9.44 -14.95
N CYS A 112 -1.11 -8.27 -14.34
CA CYS A 112 -2.36 -7.52 -14.33
C CYS A 112 -2.53 -6.64 -15.57
N GLY A 113 -1.44 -6.34 -16.27
CA GLY A 113 -1.45 -5.54 -17.47
C GLY A 113 -0.09 -5.57 -18.16
N PHE A 114 -0.02 -4.93 -19.33
CA PHE A 114 1.22 -4.76 -20.04
C PHE A 114 1.27 -3.39 -20.72
N PHE A 115 2.48 -2.89 -20.90
CA PHE A 115 2.78 -1.69 -21.68
C PHE A 115 3.80 -2.04 -22.76
N LYS A 116 3.55 -1.58 -23.99
CA LYS A 116 4.45 -1.78 -25.12
C LYS A 116 4.98 -0.43 -25.58
N PHE A 117 6.29 -0.29 -25.65
CA PHE A 117 6.93 0.90 -26.15
C PHE A 117 7.91 0.51 -27.26
N LYS A 118 7.87 1.24 -28.37
CA LYS A 118 8.82 1.03 -29.46
C LYS A 118 9.86 2.15 -29.40
N TYR A 119 11.14 1.80 -29.38
CA TYR A 119 12.20 2.81 -29.30
C TYR A 119 12.18 3.74 -30.53
N PRO A 120 12.69 4.98 -30.43
CA PRO A 120 12.89 5.84 -31.59
C PRO A 120 13.84 5.19 -32.61
N LYS A 121 13.74 5.56 -33.89
CA LYS A 121 14.54 4.94 -34.97
C LYS A 121 16.06 4.97 -34.68
N SER A 122 16.56 6.09 -34.15
CA SER A 122 17.96 6.27 -33.76
C SER A 122 18.47 5.14 -32.84
N VAL A 123 17.72 4.84 -31.78
CA VAL A 123 18.10 3.79 -30.81
C VAL A 123 17.92 2.39 -31.39
N ARG A 124 16.94 2.18 -32.28
CA ARG A 124 16.74 0.87 -32.93
C ARG A 124 17.89 0.49 -33.84
N ASP A 125 18.42 1.46 -34.58
CA ASP A 125 19.51 1.24 -35.53
C ASP A 125 20.84 0.98 -34.80
N GLU A 126 21.04 1.57 -33.61
CA GLU A 126 22.23 1.36 -32.77
C GLU A 126 22.17 0.07 -31.94
N SER A 127 21.01 -0.25 -31.35
CA SER A 127 20.88 -1.38 -30.41
C SER A 127 20.38 -2.67 -31.06
N GLY A 128 19.78 -2.58 -32.26
CA GLY A 128 19.08 -3.71 -32.90
C GLY A 128 17.77 -4.12 -32.19
N VAL A 129 17.39 -3.45 -31.11
CA VAL A 129 16.19 -3.78 -30.32
C VAL A 129 15.02 -2.90 -30.75
N GLN A 130 13.89 -3.51 -31.12
CA GLN A 130 12.71 -2.77 -31.62
C GLN A 130 11.99 -1.96 -30.53
N GLY A 131 12.10 -2.37 -29.27
CA GLY A 131 11.39 -1.78 -28.15
C GLY A 131 11.33 -2.70 -26.93
N GLU A 132 10.50 -2.30 -25.98
CA GLU A 132 10.31 -2.97 -24.69
C GLU A 132 8.84 -3.35 -24.46
N LYS A 133 8.67 -4.44 -23.71
CA LYS A 133 7.36 -4.88 -23.19
C LYS A 133 7.47 -5.00 -21.69
N VAL A 134 6.73 -4.15 -20.98
CA VAL A 134 6.68 -4.13 -19.52
C VAL A 134 5.42 -4.85 -19.09
N PHE A 135 5.55 -5.81 -18.17
CA PHE A 135 4.42 -6.51 -17.56
C PHE A 135 4.24 -6.03 -16.13
N PHE A 136 3.01 -5.67 -15.77
CA PHE A 136 2.69 -5.15 -14.46
C PHE A 136 2.22 -6.27 -13.53
N TYR A 137 2.72 -6.27 -12.31
CA TYR A 137 2.28 -7.16 -11.24
C TYR A 137 1.73 -6.32 -10.10
N LYS A 138 0.54 -6.67 -9.62
CA LYS A 138 -0.06 -6.00 -8.47
C LYS A 138 0.44 -6.62 -7.18
N ALA A 139 0.86 -5.78 -6.25
CA ALA A 139 1.25 -6.17 -4.90
C ALA A 139 0.58 -5.25 -3.86
N HIS A 140 0.34 -5.79 -2.68
CA HIS A 140 -0.13 -5.06 -1.51
C HIS A 140 1.03 -4.81 -0.55
N LEU A 141 1.16 -3.58 -0.07
CA LEU A 141 2.14 -3.25 0.96
C LEU A 141 1.59 -3.66 2.32
N THR A 142 2.23 -4.65 2.96
CA THR A 142 1.84 -5.10 4.31
C THR A 142 2.59 -4.33 5.40
N GLY A 143 3.76 -3.77 5.07
CA GLY A 143 4.49 -2.87 5.94
C GLY A 143 5.95 -2.73 5.54
N GLY A 144 6.72 -2.04 6.37
CA GLY A 144 8.12 -1.74 6.11
C GLY A 144 8.31 -0.36 5.47
N ASN A 145 9.57 0.06 5.41
CA ASN A 145 9.96 1.39 4.92
C ASN A 145 10.87 1.26 3.71
N LEU A 146 10.70 2.19 2.77
CA LEU A 146 11.59 2.34 1.63
C LEU A 146 12.98 2.75 2.12
N THR A 147 13.97 1.94 1.80
CA THR A 147 15.38 2.26 2.07
C THR A 147 16.00 2.79 0.78
N SER A 148 16.74 3.89 0.86
CA SER A 148 17.45 4.44 -0.31
C SER A 148 18.38 3.38 -0.90
N SER A 149 18.15 3.01 -2.16
CA SER A 149 18.98 2.09 -2.93
C SER A 149 19.90 2.86 -3.88
N SER A 150 20.93 2.20 -4.41
CA SER A 150 21.78 2.74 -5.46
C SER A 150 21.01 3.04 -6.76
N VAL A 151 19.93 2.30 -7.02
CA VAL A 151 19.07 2.42 -8.22
C VAL A 151 18.01 3.51 -8.08
N LEU A 152 17.49 3.71 -6.87
CA LEU A 152 16.41 4.65 -6.57
C LEU A 152 16.97 6.07 -6.42
N GLN A 153 16.54 6.98 -7.29
CA GLN A 153 16.86 8.39 -7.17
C GLN A 153 15.86 9.10 -6.25
N ASP A 154 14.56 8.93 -6.53
CA ASP A 154 13.49 9.47 -5.71
C ASP A 154 12.24 8.59 -5.80
N TYR A 155 11.33 8.76 -4.84
CA TYR A 155 10.05 8.05 -4.82
C TYR A 155 8.94 8.94 -4.27
N LYS A 156 7.72 8.61 -4.67
CA LYS A 156 6.50 9.23 -4.15
C LYS A 156 5.35 8.23 -4.13
N TRP A 157 4.54 8.33 -3.09
CA TRP A 157 3.24 7.69 -3.04
C TRP A 157 2.22 8.63 -3.66
N VAL A 158 1.51 8.18 -4.68
CA VAL A 158 0.60 9.02 -5.47
C VAL A 158 -0.78 8.40 -5.46
N ALA A 159 -1.79 9.20 -5.13
CA ALA A 159 -3.19 8.78 -5.24
C ALA A 159 -3.57 8.68 -6.73
N ARG A 160 -4.52 7.81 -7.06
CA ARG A 160 -4.99 7.60 -8.44
C ARG A 160 -5.30 8.92 -9.18
N ASN A 161 -5.97 9.86 -8.52
CA ASN A 161 -6.36 11.16 -9.10
C ASN A 161 -5.17 12.03 -9.55
N GLN A 162 -4.00 11.81 -8.96
CA GLN A 162 -2.75 12.53 -9.25
C GLN A 162 -1.82 11.74 -10.18
N LEU A 163 -2.21 10.52 -10.57
CA LEU A 163 -1.39 9.66 -11.41
C LEU A 163 -1.20 10.28 -12.83
N ASN A 164 -2.29 10.85 -13.37
CA ASN A 164 -2.33 11.47 -14.69
C ASN A 164 -1.39 12.67 -14.87
N SER A 165 -1.11 13.41 -13.81
CA SER A 165 -0.16 14.54 -13.86
C SER A 165 1.29 14.12 -13.63
N THR A 166 1.51 12.91 -13.11
CA THR A 166 2.83 12.39 -12.73
C THR A 166 3.43 11.52 -13.82
N LEU A 167 2.64 10.60 -14.39
CA LEU A 167 3.12 9.61 -15.34
C LEU A 167 3.03 10.13 -16.78
N PRO A 168 3.87 9.64 -17.71
CA PRO A 168 3.69 9.89 -19.13
C PRO A 168 2.29 9.46 -19.60
N PRO A 169 1.63 10.22 -20.50
CA PRO A 169 0.21 10.03 -20.79
C PRO A 169 -0.13 8.64 -21.36
N ASP A 170 0.72 8.10 -22.24
CA ASP A 170 0.48 6.77 -22.84
C ASP A 170 0.72 5.63 -21.84
N TYR A 171 1.67 5.83 -20.92
CA TYR A 171 1.94 4.90 -19.84
C TYR A 171 0.80 4.92 -18.82
N CYS A 172 0.32 6.12 -18.46
CA CYS A 172 -0.76 6.32 -17.51
C CYS A 172 -2.04 5.61 -17.95
N LYS A 173 -2.44 5.75 -19.22
CA LYS A 173 -3.60 5.02 -19.79
C LYS A 173 -3.50 3.52 -19.57
N SER A 174 -2.31 2.95 -19.73
CA SER A 174 -2.10 1.50 -19.57
C SER A 174 -2.18 1.07 -18.10
N VAL A 175 -1.72 1.94 -17.20
CA VAL A 175 -1.78 1.72 -15.75
C VAL A 175 -3.21 1.84 -15.23
N GLU A 176 -3.97 2.85 -15.67
CA GLU A 176 -5.35 3.08 -15.24
C GLU A 176 -6.30 1.91 -15.57
N MET A 177 -6.02 1.12 -16.61
CA MET A 177 -6.85 -0.02 -17.02
C MET A 177 -6.94 -1.13 -15.98
N PHE A 178 -5.92 -1.33 -15.14
CA PHE A 178 -5.89 -2.42 -14.16
C PHE A 178 -6.01 -1.95 -12.71
N LEU A 179 -6.09 -0.65 -12.48
CA LEU A 179 -6.40 -0.08 -11.19
C LEU A 179 -7.91 -0.10 -10.98
N PHE A 180 -8.39 -0.49 -9.81
CA PHE A 180 -9.81 -0.46 -9.48
C PHE A 180 -10.26 0.97 -9.14
N ASP A 181 -11.49 1.32 -9.50
CA ASP A 181 -12.10 2.58 -9.07
C ASP A 181 -12.52 2.48 -7.60
N GLU A 182 -12.15 3.51 -6.84
CA GLU A 182 -12.64 3.72 -5.49
C GLU A 182 -13.94 4.51 -5.60
N LYS A 183 -15.04 3.95 -5.08
CA LYS A 183 -16.35 4.61 -5.00
C LYS A 183 -16.48 5.46 -3.75
#